data_AF-A0A2D6XKX4-F1
#
_entry.id   AF-A0A2D6XKX4-F1
#
_cell.length_a   1.000
_cell.length_b   1.000
_cell.length_c   1.000
_cell.angle_alpha   90.00
_cell.angle_beta   90.00
_cell.angle_gamma   90.00
#
_symmetry.space_group_name_H-M   'P 1'
#
loop_
_entity.id
_entity.type
_entity.pdbx_description
1 polymer ?
#
loop_
_entity_poly.entity_id
_entity_poly.type
_entity_poly.pdbx_seq_one_letter_code
_entity_poly.pdbx_strand_id
1 'polypeptide(L)'
;MAIHAPNARTAAAFKGENDISNSEHYQNDAVDETDVEVRAGAVVLTGYELHNTTGSDAFLQLFDALAANVTVGTTAPDYVITLAANAARGRSFTKPLEFKNGLTIAGTTAWAGNTGAAIDVSLDFA
;
A
#
# COMPACT_ATOMS: atom_id res chain seq x y z
N MET A 1 43.69 8.38 33.53
CA MET A 1 42.64 9.13 32.82
C MET A 1 41.56 8.12 32.46
N ALA A 2 40.57 7.94 33.33
CA ALA A 2 39.56 6.91 33.17
C ALA A 2 38.45 7.43 32.25
N ILE A 3 38.31 6.78 31.09
CA ILE A 3 37.25 7.02 30.11
C ILE A 3 35.91 6.60 30.72
N HIS A 4 34.99 7.56 30.79
CA HIS A 4 33.61 7.38 31.22
C HIS A 4 32.93 6.36 30.29
N ALA A 5 32.58 5.20 30.83
CA ALA A 5 31.81 4.20 30.11
C ALA A 5 30.40 4.77 29.80
N PRO A 6 29.88 4.62 28.58
CA PRO A 6 28.52 5.04 28.28
C PRO A 6 27.54 4.18 29.08
N ASN A 7 26.66 4.84 29.83
CA ASN A 7 25.59 4.20 30.59
C ASN A 7 24.76 3.33 29.64
N ALA A 8 24.87 2.01 29.80
CA ALA A 8 23.98 1.07 29.14
C ALA A 8 22.55 1.35 29.65
N ARG A 9 21.77 2.10 28.86
CA ARG A 9 20.32 2.07 29.01
C ARG A 9 19.91 0.67 28.57
N THR A 10 19.81 -0.24 29.53
CA THR A 10 19.05 -1.48 29.36
C THR A 10 17.73 -1.07 28.72
N ALA A 11 17.48 -1.58 27.51
CA ALA A 11 16.28 -1.30 26.75
C ALA A 11 15.07 -1.81 27.52
N ALA A 12 14.61 -1.04 28.50
CA ALA A 12 13.26 -1.11 28.99
C ALA A 12 12.42 -0.77 27.77
N ALA A 13 11.79 -1.81 27.19
CA ALA A 13 10.90 -1.67 26.05
C ALA A 13 9.95 -0.50 26.33
N PHE A 14 9.90 0.47 25.42
CA PHE A 14 8.93 1.55 25.43
C PHE A 14 7.53 0.93 25.39
N LYS A 15 6.95 0.67 26.57
CA LYS A 15 5.55 0.28 26.76
C LYS A 15 4.78 1.55 27.01
N GLY A 16 4.49 2.30 25.95
CA GLY A 16 3.68 3.50 26.07
C GLY A 16 4.05 4.57 25.08
N GLU A 17 3.55 4.42 23.86
CA GLU A 17 3.19 5.47 22.90
C GLU A 17 2.46 4.72 21.81
N ASN A 18 1.13 4.64 21.90
CA ASN A 18 0.22 4.04 20.90
C ASN A 18 0.79 2.84 20.14
N ASP A 19 0.59 1.62 20.63
CA ASP A 19 1.18 0.41 20.05
C ASP A 19 0.85 0.27 18.55
N ILE A 20 1.70 0.83 17.68
CA ILE A 20 1.61 0.77 16.22
C ILE A 20 1.86 -0.68 15.74
N SER A 21 2.27 -1.58 16.65
CA SER A 21 2.53 -2.98 16.33
C SER A 21 1.29 -3.80 16.00
N ASN A 22 0.08 -3.23 16.15
CA ASN A 22 -1.18 -3.92 15.87
C ASN A 22 -2.05 -3.29 14.76
N SER A 23 -1.56 -2.27 14.06
CA SER A 23 -2.14 -1.88 12.76
C SER A 23 -1.38 -2.61 11.66
N GLU A 24 -1.99 -3.61 11.04
CA GLU A 24 -1.46 -4.18 9.80
C GLU A 24 -1.55 -3.09 8.74
N HIS A 25 -0.39 -2.51 8.41
CA HIS A 25 -0.25 -1.39 7.49
C HIS A 25 0.77 -1.75 6.42
N TYR A 26 0.49 -1.43 5.16
CA TYR A 26 1.40 -1.65 4.03
C TYR A 26 1.81 -0.30 3.43
N GLN A 27 3.10 -0.15 3.11
CA GLN A 27 3.65 1.02 2.43
C GLN A 27 4.57 0.64 1.27
N ASN A 28 4.47 1.39 0.17
CA ASN A 28 5.40 1.34 -0.96
C ASN A 28 5.43 2.72 -1.62
N ASP A 29 6.62 3.32 -1.76
CA ASP A 29 6.82 4.68 -2.25
C ASP A 29 6.79 4.82 -3.77
N ALA A 30 6.77 3.71 -4.50
CA ALA A 30 6.80 3.70 -5.96
C ALA A 30 6.14 2.43 -6.55
N VAL A 31 4.84 2.25 -6.33
CA VAL A 31 4.08 1.23 -7.06
C VAL A 31 3.95 1.65 -8.53
N ASP A 32 4.31 0.76 -9.46
CA ASP A 32 4.26 0.94 -10.91
C ASP A 32 3.48 -0.19 -11.61
N GLU A 33 3.67 -0.43 -12.91
CA GLU A 33 2.98 -1.48 -13.66
C GLU A 33 3.35 -2.90 -13.25
N THR A 34 4.33 -3.07 -12.35
CA THR A 34 4.66 -4.35 -11.76
C THR A 34 3.57 -4.75 -10.78
N ASP A 35 3.08 -5.98 -10.88
CA ASP A 35 2.17 -6.54 -9.90
C ASP A 35 2.87 -6.70 -8.54
N VAL A 36 2.28 -6.11 -7.51
CA VAL A 36 2.81 -6.18 -6.15
C VAL A 36 1.82 -6.90 -5.26
N GLU A 37 2.18 -8.11 -4.81
CA GLU A 37 1.40 -8.81 -3.79
C GLU A 37 1.56 -8.09 -2.44
N VAL A 38 0.48 -7.48 -1.99
CA VAL A 38 0.40 -6.80 -0.70
C VAL A 38 0.12 -7.83 0.40
N ARG A 39 -0.78 -8.77 0.11
CA ARG A 39 -1.19 -9.79 1.07
C ARG A 39 -1.72 -11.04 0.39
N ALA A 40 -1.32 -12.20 0.91
CA ALA A 40 -1.92 -13.48 0.55
C ALA A 40 -3.14 -13.79 1.42
N GLY A 41 -4.17 -14.40 0.82
CA GLY A 41 -5.39 -14.81 1.51
C GLY A 41 -6.36 -13.66 1.80
N ALA A 42 -7.45 -13.98 2.51
CA ALA A 42 -8.52 -13.02 2.75
C ALA A 42 -8.04 -11.81 3.57
N VAL A 43 -8.40 -10.60 3.12
CA VAL A 43 -8.05 -9.34 3.77
C VAL A 43 -9.17 -8.32 3.62
N VAL A 44 -9.29 -7.46 4.64
CA VAL A 44 -10.22 -6.34 4.66
C VAL A 44 -9.43 -5.04 4.63
N LEU A 45 -9.55 -4.29 3.54
CA LEU A 45 -8.96 -2.96 3.39
C LEU A 45 -9.90 -1.91 4.00
N THR A 46 -9.43 -1.21 5.02
CA THR A 46 -10.19 -0.22 5.79
C THR A 46 -9.89 1.22 5.38
N GLY A 47 -8.74 1.47 4.76
CA GLY A 47 -8.37 2.79 4.30
C GLY A 47 -7.16 2.80 3.38
N TYR A 48 -6.92 3.94 2.77
CA TYR A 48 -5.72 4.18 1.97
C TYR A 48 -5.29 5.64 2.09
N GLU A 49 -4.00 5.87 1.89
CA GLU A 49 -3.40 7.17 1.57
C GLU A 49 -2.52 6.98 0.34
N LEU A 50 -2.78 7.75 -0.72
CA LEU A 50 -2.11 7.61 -2.01
C LEU A 50 -1.55 8.95 -2.46
N HIS A 51 -0.42 8.93 -3.16
CA HIS A 51 0.14 10.10 -3.81
C HIS A 51 0.70 9.73 -5.19
N ASN A 52 0.10 10.30 -6.23
CA ASN A 52 0.61 10.19 -7.58
C ASN A 52 1.79 11.14 -7.75
N THR A 53 2.98 10.61 -7.95
CA THR A 53 4.22 11.40 -8.10
C THR A 53 4.51 11.77 -9.55
N THR A 54 3.60 11.42 -10.48
CA THR A 54 3.76 11.64 -11.92
C THR A 54 3.02 12.88 -12.43
N GLY A 55 3.48 13.40 -13.57
CA GLY A 55 2.87 14.54 -14.27
C GLY A 55 1.64 14.19 -15.13
N SER A 56 1.03 13.02 -14.94
CA SER A 56 -0.16 12.57 -15.66
C SER A 56 -1.11 11.85 -14.70
N ASP A 57 -2.35 11.63 -15.11
CA ASP A 57 -3.29 10.88 -14.29
C ASP A 57 -2.80 9.44 -14.07
N ALA A 58 -3.00 8.94 -12.85
CA ALA A 58 -2.61 7.62 -12.42
C ALA A 58 -3.82 6.83 -11.91
N PHE A 59 -3.72 5.51 -12.04
CA PHE A 59 -4.76 4.54 -11.75
C PHE A 59 -4.13 3.43 -10.92
N LEU A 60 -4.41 3.42 -9.61
CA LEU A 60 -4.07 2.29 -8.76
C LEU A 60 -5.11 1.19 -8.99
N GLN A 61 -4.66 0.09 -9.57
CA GLN A 61 -5.43 -1.11 -9.83
C GLN A 61 -5.30 -2.04 -8.63
N LEU A 62 -6.41 -2.58 -8.13
CA LEU A 62 -6.46 -3.56 -7.05
C LEU A 62 -7.11 -4.84 -7.57
N PHE A 63 -6.50 -5.98 -7.27
CA PHE A 63 -6.91 -7.31 -7.70
C PHE A 63 -7.18 -8.20 -6.49
N ASP A 64 -8.33 -8.88 -6.48
CA ASP A 64 -8.67 -9.97 -5.53
C ASP A 64 -8.04 -11.30 -5.97
N ALA A 65 -6.71 -11.29 -6.03
CA ALA A 65 -5.90 -12.41 -6.48
C ALA A 65 -4.47 -12.31 -5.92
N LEU A 66 -3.78 -13.45 -5.91
CA LEU A 66 -2.33 -13.52 -5.68
C LEU A 66 -1.58 -12.99 -6.90
N ALA A 67 -0.38 -12.45 -6.71
CA ALA A 67 0.43 -11.89 -7.79
C ALA A 67 0.70 -12.89 -8.91
N ALA A 68 0.93 -14.17 -8.56
CA ALA A 68 1.11 -15.25 -9.53
C ALA A 68 -0.06 -15.45 -10.52
N ASN A 69 -1.25 -14.91 -10.23
CA ASN A 69 -2.44 -14.97 -11.08
C ASN A 69 -2.79 -13.62 -11.73
N VAL A 70 -1.98 -12.58 -11.50
CA VAL A 70 -2.18 -11.25 -12.06
C VAL A 70 -1.19 -11.04 -13.20
N THR A 71 -1.66 -10.45 -14.28
CA THR A 71 -0.81 -9.91 -15.34
C THR A 71 -1.38 -8.55 -15.71
N VAL A 72 -0.62 -7.50 -15.40
CA VAL A 72 -1.08 -6.11 -15.53
C VAL A 72 -1.33 -5.78 -17.01
N GLY A 73 -2.49 -5.17 -17.28
CA GLY A 73 -2.99 -4.90 -18.63
C GLY A 73 -3.72 -6.06 -19.31
N THR A 74 -3.78 -7.24 -18.70
CA THR A 74 -4.59 -8.36 -19.22
C THR A 74 -5.60 -8.86 -18.21
N THR A 75 -5.21 -9.00 -16.93
CA THR A 75 -6.13 -9.31 -15.84
C THR A 75 -6.96 -8.06 -15.56
N ALA A 76 -8.29 -8.20 -15.52
CA ALA A 76 -9.16 -7.07 -15.20
C ALA A 76 -9.06 -6.76 -13.68
N PRO A 77 -8.86 -5.50 -13.29
CA PRO A 77 -8.85 -5.13 -11.87
C PRO A 77 -10.26 -5.16 -11.28
N ASP A 78 -10.36 -5.60 -10.02
CA ASP A 78 -11.61 -5.62 -9.27
C ASP A 78 -12.00 -4.21 -8.81
N TYR A 79 -10.99 -3.39 -8.45
CA TYR A 79 -11.17 -1.98 -8.11
C TYR A 79 -10.08 -1.12 -8.74
N VAL A 80 -10.44 0.12 -9.05
CA VAL A 80 -9.46 1.13 -9.52
C VAL A 80 -9.69 2.44 -8.79
N ILE A 81 -8.61 3.02 -8.27
CA ILE A 81 -8.58 4.33 -7.64
C ILE A 81 -7.86 5.31 -8.56
N THR A 82 -8.55 6.37 -8.97
CA THR A 82 -8.02 7.40 -9.86
C THR A 82 -7.39 8.55 -9.09
N LEU A 83 -6.21 8.97 -9.52
CA LEU A 83 -5.45 10.09 -8.97
C LEU A 83 -5.08 11.04 -10.10
N ALA A 84 -5.41 12.32 -9.96
CA ALA A 84 -4.94 13.33 -10.90
C ALA A 84 -3.41 13.47 -10.83
N ALA A 85 -2.80 14.05 -11.86
CA ALA A 85 -1.37 14.39 -11.86
C ALA A 85 -0.95 15.14 -10.57
N ASN A 86 0.15 14.69 -9.94
CA ASN A 86 0.72 15.27 -8.71
C ASN A 86 -0.26 15.41 -7.53
N ALA A 87 -1.31 14.59 -7.48
CA ALA A 87 -2.34 14.68 -6.45
C ALA A 87 -2.19 13.59 -5.38
N ALA A 88 -2.50 13.96 -4.14
CA ALA A 88 -2.66 13.04 -3.03
C ALA A 88 -4.14 12.81 -2.72
N ARG A 89 -4.48 11.61 -2.24
CA ARG A 89 -5.83 11.23 -1.81
C ARG A 89 -5.76 10.22 -0.68
N GLY A 90 -6.31 10.60 0.47
CA GLY A 90 -6.59 9.69 1.58
C GLY A 90 -8.08 9.40 1.71
N ARG A 91 -8.45 8.18 2.08
CA ARG A 91 -9.82 7.83 2.41
C ARG A 91 -9.88 6.64 3.36
N SER A 92 -10.68 6.77 4.42
CA SER A 92 -11.14 5.63 5.22
C SER A 92 -12.51 5.18 4.73
N PHE A 93 -12.75 3.87 4.74
CA PHE A 93 -13.99 3.27 4.29
C PHE A 93 -14.96 3.05 5.45
N THR A 94 -16.16 3.63 5.37
CA THR A 94 -17.26 3.30 6.30
C THR A 94 -17.75 1.85 6.10
N LYS A 95 -17.64 1.34 4.88
CA LYS A 95 -17.83 -0.07 4.52
C LYS A 95 -16.54 -0.54 3.84
N PRO A 96 -15.70 -1.34 4.52
CA PRO A 96 -14.42 -1.79 3.99
C PRO A 96 -14.52 -2.53 2.66
N LEU A 97 -13.40 -2.60 1.93
CA LEU A 97 -13.28 -3.46 0.76
C LEU A 97 -12.77 -4.83 1.20
N GLU A 98 -13.48 -5.88 0.80
CA GLU A 98 -13.14 -7.26 1.15
C GLU A 98 -12.51 -7.96 -0.06
N PHE A 99 -11.35 -8.56 0.15
CA PHE A 99 -10.65 -9.39 -0.81
C PHE A 99 -10.60 -10.81 -0.25
N LYS A 100 -10.98 -11.81 -1.05
CA LYS A 100 -11.14 -13.20 -0.61
C LYS A 100 -9.90 -14.05 -0.86
N ASN A 101 -9.20 -13.80 -1.96
CA ASN A 101 -8.11 -14.64 -2.45
C ASN A 101 -6.74 -14.03 -2.14
N GLY A 102 -6.66 -12.70 -2.04
CA GLY A 102 -5.44 -11.94 -1.81
C GLY A 102 -5.62 -10.49 -2.24
N LEU A 103 -4.64 -9.65 -1.94
CA LEU A 103 -4.59 -8.29 -2.47
C LEU A 103 -3.29 -8.11 -3.24
N THR A 104 -3.43 -7.90 -4.54
CA THR A 104 -2.33 -7.47 -5.44
C THR A 104 -2.67 -6.09 -5.99
N ILE A 105 -1.66 -5.24 -6.17
CA ILE A 105 -1.84 -3.88 -6.69
C ILE A 105 -0.88 -3.58 -7.85
N ALA A 106 -1.25 -2.61 -8.69
CA ALA A 106 -0.37 -2.04 -9.72
C ALA A 106 -0.77 -0.58 -10.03
N GLY A 107 0.20 0.27 -10.34
CA GLY A 107 0.04 1.69 -10.66
C GLY A 107 0.22 1.93 -12.17
N THR A 108 -0.80 2.47 -12.83
CA THR A 108 -0.79 2.63 -14.30
C THR A 108 -1.33 3.97 -14.77
N THR A 109 -1.05 4.36 -16.01
CA THR A 109 -1.55 5.63 -16.60
C THR A 109 -2.93 5.53 -17.23
N ALA A 110 -3.57 4.35 -17.22
CA ALA A 110 -4.90 4.14 -17.77
C ALA A 110 -5.69 3.10 -16.98
N TRP A 111 -7.02 3.18 -17.07
CA TRP A 111 -7.91 2.17 -16.50
C TRP A 111 -7.65 0.79 -17.14
N ALA A 112 -7.20 -0.18 -16.34
CA ALA A 112 -6.73 -1.50 -16.80
C ALA A 112 -5.56 -1.45 -17.82
N GLY A 113 -4.74 -0.39 -17.77
CA GLY A 113 -3.54 -0.26 -18.61
C GLY A 113 -2.35 -1.11 -18.14
N ASN A 114 -1.23 -0.99 -18.85
CA ASN A 114 0.06 -1.65 -18.57
C ASN A 114 1.26 -0.71 -18.63
N THR A 115 1.01 0.60 -18.70
CA THR A 115 2.07 1.61 -18.68
C THR A 115 2.16 2.17 -17.26
N GLY A 116 3.35 2.11 -16.67
CA GLY A 116 3.60 2.51 -15.29
C GLY A 116 3.24 3.94 -14.96
N ALA A 117 2.65 4.12 -13.78
CA ALA A 117 2.57 5.40 -13.10
C ALA A 117 3.01 5.20 -11.66
N ALA A 118 4.06 5.91 -11.22
CA ALA A 118 4.56 5.82 -9.87
C ALA A 118 3.55 6.41 -8.87
N ILE A 119 3.09 5.56 -7.95
CA ILE A 119 2.17 5.93 -6.88
C ILE A 119 2.82 5.54 -5.56
N ASP A 120 2.95 6.50 -4.66
CA ASP A 120 3.20 6.24 -3.24
C ASP A 120 1.89 5.76 -2.61
N VAL A 121 1.93 4.56 -2.04
CA VAL A 121 0.78 3.80 -1.56
C VAL A 121 0.96 3.46 -0.09
N SER A 122 0.00 3.87 0.73
CA SER A 122 -0.18 3.43 2.11
C SER A 122 -1.58 2.82 2.26
N LEU A 123 -1.67 1.62 2.85
CA LEU A 123 -2.92 0.86 2.99
C LEU A 123 -3.13 0.41 4.43
N ASP A 124 -4.35 0.56 4.92
CA ASP A 124 -4.77 0.16 6.27
C ASP A 124 -5.69 -1.06 6.22
N PHE A 125 -5.43 -2.04 7.08
CA PHE A 125 -6.22 -3.27 7.19
C PHE A 125 -6.94 -3.38 8.53
N ALA A 126 -7.95 -4.26 8.60
CA ALA A 126 -8.64 -4.67 9.83
C ALA A 126 -8.17 -6.02 10.33
#